data_AF-A0A3G2GDE3-F1
#
_entry.id   AF-A0A3G2GDE3-F1
#
_cell.length_a   1.000
_cell.length_b   1.000
_cell.length_c   1.000
_cell.angle_alpha   90.00
_cell.angle_beta   90.00
_cell.angle_gamma   90.00
#
_symmetry.space_group_name_H-M   'P 1'
#
loop_
_entity.id
_entity.type
_entity.pdbx_description
1 polymer ?
#
loop_
_entity_poly.entity_id
_entity_poly.type
_entity_poly.pdbx_seq_one_letter_code
_entity_poly.pdbx_strand_id
1 'polypeptide(L)'
;MWLKKATCNFAGRTWTAWFTTEIPIQDGPYKFYSLPGLIIKLEDNTQSHIYELKGIRKLNKNISFISFKEKKRITPLIEVDYKKFKKAFVDYREDPTKAARQFAPKGLFSDMKDASGNPVDMDEVLRDSHKRQMEANKKNNNLLELDLLQ
;
A
#
# COMPACT_ATOMS: atom_id res chain seq x y z
N MET A 1 9.63 31.34 -3.67
CA MET A 1 9.12 30.11 -4.28
C MET A 1 7.67 30.34 -4.69
N TRP A 2 7.39 30.37 -5.99
CA TRP A 2 6.03 30.52 -6.50
C TRP A 2 5.33 29.16 -6.60
N LEU A 3 4.15 29.07 -6.00
CA LEU A 3 3.35 27.84 -5.99
C LEU A 3 2.20 27.93 -6.98
N LYS A 4 1.97 26.82 -7.67
CA LYS A 4 0.77 26.60 -8.49
C LYS A 4 -0.09 25.52 -7.83
N LYS A 5 -1.39 25.60 -8.07
CA LYS A 5 -2.38 24.65 -7.54
C LYS A 5 -2.96 23.81 -8.67
N ALA A 6 -3.13 22.52 -8.42
CA ALA A 6 -3.87 21.59 -9.27
C ALA A 6 -4.87 20.79 -8.43
N THR A 7 -5.97 20.37 -9.04
CA THR A 7 -7.00 19.54 -8.39
C THR A 7 -7.30 18.33 -9.24
N CYS A 8 -7.55 17.19 -8.61
CA CYS A 8 -8.00 15.99 -9.32
C CYS A 8 -8.93 15.14 -8.46
N ASN A 9 -9.68 14.26 -9.11
CA ASN A 9 -10.45 13.21 -8.45
C ASN A 9 -9.70 11.89 -8.62
N PHE A 10 -9.37 11.26 -7.50
CA PHE A 10 -8.65 9.99 -7.48
C PHE A 10 -9.08 9.16 -6.27
N ALA A 11 -9.34 7.89 -6.53
CA ALA A 11 -9.64 6.87 -5.54
C ALA A 11 -10.80 7.21 -4.58
N GLY A 12 -11.87 7.76 -5.14
CA GLY A 12 -13.04 8.21 -4.39
C GLY A 12 -12.85 9.52 -3.60
N ARG A 13 -11.75 10.24 -3.80
CA ARG A 13 -11.44 11.50 -3.13
C ARG A 13 -11.15 12.62 -4.11
N THR A 14 -11.40 13.85 -3.70
CA THR A 14 -10.91 15.05 -4.38
C THR A 14 -9.64 15.53 -3.68
N TRP A 15 -8.60 15.72 -4.47
CA TRP A 15 -7.26 16.09 -4.02
C TRP A 15 -6.89 17.48 -4.50
N THR A 16 -6.19 18.22 -3.65
CA THR A 16 -5.53 19.48 -3.99
C THR A 16 -4.02 19.32 -3.84
N ALA A 17 -3.28 19.61 -4.91
CA ALA A 17 -1.83 19.59 -4.96
C ALA A 17 -1.28 21.00 -5.14
N TRP A 18 -0.24 21.33 -4.37
CA TRP A 18 0.59 22.51 -4.58
C TRP A 18 1.95 22.07 -5.10
N PHE A 19 2.40 22.66 -6.20
CA PHE A 19 3.64 22.30 -6.86
C PHE A 19 4.43 23.55 -7.29
N THR A 20 5.74 23.36 -7.51
CA THR A 20 6.65 24.43 -7.92
C THR A 20 7.40 24.06 -9.20
N THR A 21 7.40 24.95 -10.18
CA THR A 21 8.21 24.83 -11.41
C THR A 21 9.68 25.14 -11.17
N GLU A 22 10.04 25.73 -10.01
CA GLU A 22 11.44 26.02 -9.64
C GLU A 22 12.25 24.74 -9.42
N ILE A 23 11.57 23.64 -9.11
CA ILE A 23 12.13 22.29 -9.03
C ILE A 23 11.51 21.47 -10.15
N PRO A 24 12.16 21.38 -11.34
CA PRO A 24 11.58 20.78 -12.54
C PRO A 24 11.61 19.24 -12.50
N ILE A 25 11.18 18.66 -11.39
CA ILE A 25 11.04 17.22 -11.17
C ILE A 25 9.55 16.93 -11.16
N GLN A 26 9.05 16.18 -12.14
CA GLN A 26 7.62 15.89 -12.29
C GLN A 26 7.16 14.73 -11.39
N ASP A 27 7.40 14.85 -10.10
CA ASP A 27 7.19 13.79 -9.12
C ASP A 27 6.39 14.29 -7.90
N GLY A 28 6.00 13.36 -7.04
CA GLY A 28 5.20 13.64 -5.86
C GLY A 28 4.96 12.41 -4.99
N PRO A 29 4.19 12.58 -3.90
CA PRO A 29 3.89 11.47 -3.01
C PRO A 29 2.96 10.44 -3.67
N TYR A 30 3.12 9.18 -3.27
CA TYR A 30 2.24 8.09 -3.65
C TYR A 30 2.15 7.85 -5.18
N LYS A 31 0.98 8.06 -5.78
CA LYS A 31 0.69 7.89 -7.21
C LYS A 31 0.51 9.25 -7.92
N PHE A 32 0.79 10.37 -7.24
CA PHE A 32 0.62 11.71 -7.78
C PHE A 32 1.94 12.19 -8.38
N TYR A 33 1.96 12.40 -9.68
CA TYR A 33 3.13 12.85 -10.45
C TYR A 33 2.67 13.56 -11.73
N SER A 34 3.58 13.86 -12.66
CA SER A 34 3.29 14.46 -13.99
C SER A 34 2.83 15.94 -14.01
N LEU A 35 2.82 16.64 -12.88
CA LEU A 35 2.71 18.10 -12.90
C LEU A 35 4.05 18.73 -13.37
N PRO A 36 4.05 19.92 -13.98
CA PRO A 36 5.27 20.57 -14.46
C PRO A 36 6.07 21.16 -13.28
N GLY A 37 6.63 20.29 -12.44
CA GLY A 37 7.34 20.65 -11.22
C GLY A 37 7.02 19.71 -10.06
N LEU A 38 7.77 19.86 -8.97
CA LEU A 38 7.66 18.98 -7.80
C LEU A 38 6.42 19.31 -6.98
N ILE A 39 5.61 18.30 -6.65
CA ILE A 39 4.52 18.43 -5.69
C ILE A 39 5.12 18.56 -4.29
N ILE A 40 4.88 19.71 -3.64
CA ILE A 40 5.41 20.03 -2.31
C ILE A 40 4.38 19.87 -1.20
N LYS A 41 3.10 19.90 -1.55
CA LYS A 41 1.98 19.62 -0.64
C LYS A 41 0.87 18.95 -1.43
N LEU A 42 0.23 17.95 -0.82
CA LEU A 42 -0.93 17.29 -1.36
C LEU A 42 -1.88 16.98 -0.20
N GLU A 43 -3.15 17.34 -0.33
CA GLU A 43 -4.16 16.95 0.65
C GLU A 43 -5.49 16.60 0.00
N ASP A 44 -6.25 15.73 0.66
CA ASP A 44 -7.64 15.50 0.29
C ASP A 44 -8.55 16.59 0.87
N ASN A 45 -9.74 16.79 0.30
CA ASN A 45 -10.66 17.85 0.74
C ASN A 45 -11.07 17.75 2.21
N THR A 46 -11.01 16.55 2.81
CA THR A 46 -11.33 16.34 4.22
C THR A 46 -10.15 16.58 5.15
N GLN A 47 -8.96 16.85 4.60
CA GLN A 47 -7.69 16.97 5.35
C GLN A 47 -7.37 15.72 6.20
N SER A 48 -7.93 14.57 5.83
CA SER A 48 -7.68 13.28 6.47
C SER A 48 -6.36 12.66 6.01
N HIS A 49 -5.86 13.07 4.84
CA HIS A 49 -4.57 12.69 4.27
C HIS A 49 -3.85 13.95 3.81
N ILE A 50 -2.70 14.23 4.44
CA ILE A 50 -1.86 15.38 4.09
C ILE A 50 -0.43 14.87 3.89
N TYR A 51 0.14 15.19 2.74
CA TYR A 51 1.55 15.04 2.44
C TYR A 51 2.18 16.42 2.35
N GLU A 52 3.29 16.60 3.05
CA GLU A 52 4.01 17.86 3.08
C GLU A 52 5.51 17.59 2.95
N LEU A 53 6.13 18.27 1.99
CA LEU A 53 7.57 18.20 1.80
C LEU A 53 8.27 18.89 2.97
N LYS A 54 8.97 18.11 3.79
CA LYS A 54 9.73 18.63 4.94
C LYS A 54 11.15 19.07 4.59
N GLY A 55 11.71 18.58 3.48
CA GLY A 55 13.04 19.00 3.06
C GLY A 55 13.53 18.26 1.82
N ILE A 56 14.46 18.90 1.12
CA ILE A 56 15.16 18.34 -0.04
C ILE A 56 16.64 18.39 0.26
N ARG A 57 17.33 17.27 0.05
CA ARG A 57 18.78 17.18 0.17
C ARG A 57 19.37 16.56 -1.08
N LYS A 58 20.49 17.11 -1.55
CA LYS A 58 21.32 16.44 -2.55
C LYS A 58 22.03 15.28 -1.86
N LEU A 59 22.03 14.12 -2.51
CA LEU A 59 22.71 12.93 -2.02
C LEU A 59 24.09 12.85 -2.67
N ASN A 60 25.06 12.37 -1.88
CA ASN A 60 26.44 12.22 -2.32
C ASN A 60 26.54 10.97 -3.21
N LYS A 61 27.45 10.95 -4.18
CA LYS A 61 27.60 9.85 -5.16
C LYS A 61 27.87 8.46 -4.55
N ASN A 62 28.29 8.40 -3.29
CA ASN A 62 28.66 7.15 -2.61
C ASN A 62 27.47 6.42 -1.95
N ILE A 63 26.23 6.88 -2.18
CA ILE A 63 25.03 6.21 -1.67
C ILE A 63 24.54 5.25 -2.76
N SER A 64 24.69 3.95 -2.54
CA SER A 64 24.06 2.94 -3.38
C SER A 64 22.56 2.92 -3.10
N PHE A 65 21.77 3.26 -4.11
CA PHE A 65 20.33 3.01 -4.08
C PHE A 65 20.11 1.54 -4.39
N ILE A 66 19.69 0.76 -3.39
CA ILE A 66 19.15 -0.57 -3.63
C ILE A 66 17.76 -0.37 -4.25
N SER A 67 17.71 -0.32 -5.58
CA SER A 67 16.45 -0.31 -6.30
C SER A 67 15.73 -1.64 -6.06
N PHE A 68 14.52 -1.58 -5.52
CA PHE A 68 13.67 -2.77 -5.39
C PHE A 68 13.20 -3.31 -6.75
N LYS A 69 13.44 -2.59 -7.87
CA LYS A 69 13.11 -3.10 -9.23
C LYS A 69 13.94 -4.33 -9.61
N GLU A 70 15.13 -4.49 -9.05
CA GLU A 70 16.07 -5.55 -9.45
C GLU A 70 16.06 -6.76 -8.53
N LYS A 71 15.15 -6.83 -7.55
CA LYS A 71 15.03 -8.06 -6.76
C LYS A 71 14.53 -9.17 -7.68
N LYS A 72 15.32 -10.24 -7.82
CA LYS A 72 14.84 -11.55 -8.31
C LYS A 72 13.56 -11.87 -7.54
N ARG A 73 12.42 -11.77 -8.22
CA ARG A 73 11.14 -12.08 -7.59
C ARG A 73 11.13 -13.58 -7.34
N ILE A 74 10.84 -13.98 -6.10
CA ILE A 74 10.69 -15.39 -5.74
C ILE A 74 9.49 -15.99 -6.50
N THR A 75 8.51 -15.16 -6.84
CA THR A 75 7.31 -15.51 -7.59
C THR A 75 7.21 -14.72 -8.91
N PRO A 76 6.64 -15.31 -9.98
CA PRO A 76 6.40 -14.60 -11.22
C PRO A 76 5.48 -13.40 -11.00
N LEU A 77 5.68 -12.34 -11.78
CA LEU A 77 4.77 -11.20 -11.80
C LEU A 77 3.43 -11.67 -12.39
N ILE A 78 2.34 -11.44 -11.67
CA ILE A 78 0.99 -11.70 -12.15
C ILE A 78 0.41 -10.36 -12.61
N GLU A 79 0.29 -10.18 -13.92
CA GLU A 79 -0.40 -9.01 -14.47
C GLU A 79 -1.90 -9.19 -14.28
N VAL A 80 -2.53 -8.20 -13.64
CA VAL A 80 -3.98 -8.15 -13.42
C VAL A 80 -4.50 -6.77 -13.82
N ASP A 81 -5.69 -6.75 -14.40
CA ASP A 81 -6.41 -5.51 -14.59
C ASP A 81 -6.94 -4.98 -13.25
N TYR A 82 -7.31 -3.69 -13.23
CA TYR A 82 -7.80 -3.03 -12.02
C TYR A 82 -9.07 -3.68 -11.45
N LYS A 83 -9.95 -4.22 -12.31
CA LYS A 83 -11.19 -4.88 -11.86
C LYS A 83 -10.89 -6.16 -11.10
N LYS A 84 -9.96 -6.98 -11.60
CA LYS A 84 -9.47 -8.18 -10.90
C LYS A 84 -8.75 -7.83 -9.60
N PHE A 85 -7.92 -6.79 -9.61
CA PHE A 85 -7.26 -6.31 -8.39
C PHE A 85 -8.27 -5.89 -7.32
N LYS A 86 -9.26 -5.06 -7.68
CA LYS A 86 -10.30 -4.61 -6.76
C LYS A 86 -11.08 -5.79 -6.20
N LYS A 87 -11.45 -6.77 -7.03
CA LYS A 87 -12.10 -8.00 -6.57
C LYS A 87 -11.22 -8.76 -5.57
N ALA A 88 -9.94 -8.98 -5.88
CA ALA A 88 -9.02 -9.69 -4.99
C ALA A 88 -8.83 -8.95 -3.65
N PHE A 89 -8.80 -7.62 -3.68
CA PHE A 89 -8.74 -6.78 -2.48
C PHE A 89 -9.97 -6.97 -1.58
N VAL A 90 -11.18 -6.94 -2.17
CA VAL A 90 -12.44 -7.17 -1.44
C VAL A 90 -12.51 -8.59 -0.90
N ASP A 91 -12.27 -9.61 -1.74
CA ASP A 91 -12.27 -11.02 -1.35
C ASP A 91 -11.32 -11.27 -0.15
N TYR A 92 -10.13 -10.65 -0.16
CA TYR A 92 -9.18 -10.76 0.95
C TYR A 92 -9.66 -10.05 2.21
N ARG A 93 -10.36 -8.92 2.07
CA ARG A 93 -10.91 -8.18 3.22
C ARG A 93 -12.04 -8.93 3.90
N GLU A 94 -12.83 -9.69 3.13
CA GLU A 94 -13.93 -10.54 3.61
C GLU A 94 -13.43 -11.85 4.23
N ASP A 95 -12.41 -12.46 3.62
CA ASP A 95 -11.83 -13.72 4.07
C ASP A 95 -10.29 -13.71 3.91
N PRO A 96 -9.57 -13.16 4.90
CA PRO A 96 -8.11 -13.04 4.86
C PRO A 96 -7.37 -14.38 4.80
N THR A 97 -8.00 -15.48 5.23
CA THR A 97 -7.36 -16.81 5.31
C THR A 97 -7.76 -17.74 4.17
N LYS A 98 -8.63 -17.31 3.25
CA LYS A 98 -9.05 -18.08 2.07
C LYS A 98 -7.87 -18.66 1.30
N ALA A 99 -6.89 -17.82 0.96
CA ALA A 99 -5.73 -18.24 0.19
C ALA A 99 -4.86 -19.24 0.97
N ALA A 100 -4.66 -19.01 2.28
CA ALA A 100 -3.92 -19.93 3.13
C ALA A 100 -4.59 -21.31 3.19
N ARG A 101 -5.92 -21.36 3.36
CA ARG A 101 -6.68 -22.62 3.36
C ARG A 101 -6.66 -23.35 2.02
N GLN A 102 -6.67 -22.61 0.91
CA GLN A 102 -6.74 -23.17 -0.44
C GLN A 102 -5.38 -23.65 -0.97
N PHE A 103 -4.30 -22.93 -0.65
CA PHE A 103 -2.99 -23.14 -1.26
C PHE A 103 -1.93 -23.70 -0.28
N ALA A 104 -2.25 -23.85 1.00
CA ALA A 104 -1.38 -24.60 1.90
C ALA A 104 -1.37 -26.08 1.46
N PRO A 105 -0.20 -26.65 1.12
CA PRO A 105 -0.06 -28.10 0.99
C PRO A 105 -0.59 -28.75 2.27
N LYS A 106 -1.40 -29.81 2.13
CA LYS A 106 -1.73 -30.68 3.27
C LYS A 106 -0.41 -31.09 3.94
N GLY A 107 -0.22 -30.71 5.21
CA GLY A 107 0.99 -31.01 5.99
C GLY A 107 2.07 -29.93 6.01
N LEU A 108 1.96 -28.79 5.31
CA LEU A 108 2.99 -27.72 5.39
C LEU A 108 3.18 -27.18 6.83
N PHE A 109 2.14 -27.29 7.64
CA PHE A 109 2.12 -26.77 9.00
C PHE A 109 2.14 -27.87 10.07
N SER A 110 2.19 -29.15 9.71
CA SER A 110 2.06 -30.26 10.67
C SER A 110 3.22 -30.36 11.66
N ASP A 111 4.40 -29.85 11.28
CA ASP A 111 5.61 -29.90 12.11
C ASP A 111 5.96 -28.54 12.73
N MET A 112 5.07 -27.55 12.65
CA MET A 112 5.32 -26.25 13.27
C MET A 112 5.30 -26.35 14.79
N LYS A 113 6.37 -25.85 15.40
CA LYS A 113 6.52 -25.75 16.85
C LYS A 113 6.72 -24.30 17.28
N ASP A 114 6.22 -23.96 18.46
CA ASP A 114 6.49 -22.67 19.08
C ASP A 114 7.96 -22.56 19.55
N ALA A 115 8.33 -21.40 20.11
CA ALA A 115 9.68 -21.17 20.64
C ALA A 115 10.06 -22.10 21.81
N SER A 116 9.08 -22.79 22.41
CA SER A 116 9.25 -23.74 23.51
C SER A 116 9.25 -25.20 23.04
N GLY A 117 9.02 -25.46 21.75
CA GLY A 117 9.00 -26.79 21.15
C GLY A 117 7.64 -27.49 21.16
N ASN A 118 6.56 -26.81 21.57
CA ASN A 118 5.22 -27.38 21.55
C ASN A 118 4.61 -27.32 20.14
N PRO A 119 3.83 -28.32 19.70
CA PRO A 119 3.09 -28.25 18.45
C PRO A 119 2.15 -27.04 18.40
N VAL A 120 2.11 -26.36 17.25
CA VAL A 120 1.20 -25.24 17.01
C VAL A 120 -0.08 -25.74 16.36
N ASP A 121 -1.24 -25.43 16.96
CA ASP A 121 -2.54 -25.64 16.31
C ASP A 121 -2.73 -24.59 15.20
N MET A 122 -2.55 -25.00 13.95
CA MET A 122 -2.69 -24.09 12.82
C MET A 122 -4.12 -23.65 12.56
N ASP A 123 -5.13 -24.44 12.95
CA ASP A 123 -6.53 -24.03 12.83
C ASP A 123 -6.87 -22.95 13.86
N GLU A 124 -6.28 -23.01 15.05
CA GLU A 124 -6.31 -21.91 16.01
C GLU A 124 -5.61 -20.66 15.46
N VAL A 125 -4.38 -20.78 14.95
CA VAL A 125 -3.62 -19.66 14.37
C VAL A 125 -4.38 -18.99 13.22
N LEU A 126 -4.97 -19.78 12.30
CA LEU A 126 -5.75 -19.24 11.19
C LEU A 126 -7.02 -18.54 11.68
N ARG A 127 -7.72 -19.09 12.69
CA ARG A 127 -8.89 -18.43 13.29
C ARG A 127 -8.53 -17.12 13.98
N ASP A 128 -7.44 -17.10 14.74
CA ASP A 128 -6.95 -15.91 15.43
C ASP A 128 -6.45 -14.85 14.46
N SER A 129 -5.72 -15.24 13.43
CA SER A 129 -5.28 -14.36 12.34
C SER A 129 -6.48 -13.75 11.62
N HIS A 130 -7.48 -14.57 11.26
CA HIS A 130 -8.72 -14.11 10.66
C HIS A 130 -9.42 -13.09 11.57
N LYS A 131 -9.63 -13.41 12.85
CA LYS A 131 -10.26 -12.51 13.82
C LYS A 131 -9.51 -11.18 13.95
N ARG A 132 -8.18 -11.23 14.10
CA ARG A 132 -7.33 -10.04 14.22
C ARG A 132 -7.42 -9.17 12.96
N GLN A 133 -7.37 -9.76 11.78
CA GLN A 133 -7.44 -9.02 10.53
C GLN A 133 -8.83 -8.43 10.30
N MET A 134 -9.92 -9.15 10.65
CA MET A 134 -11.27 -8.61 10.58
C MET A 134 -11.47 -7.41 11.51
N GLU A 135 -10.94 -7.47 12.74
CA GLU A 135 -10.96 -6.33 13.67
C GLU A 135 -10.12 -5.15 13.15
N ALA A 136 -8.95 -5.43 12.54
CA ALA A 136 -8.15 -4.39 11.89
C ALA A 136 -8.88 -3.74 10.70
N ASN A 137 -9.60 -4.54 9.90
CA ASN A 137 -10.41 -4.05 8.79
C ASN A 137 -11.56 -3.17 9.29
N LYS A 138 -12.22 -3.50 10.41
CA LYS A 138 -13.25 -2.64 11.03
C LYS A 138 -12.69 -1.31 11.53
N LYS A 139 -11.47 -1.32 12.10
CA LYS A 139 -10.80 -0.11 12.59
C LYS A 139 -10.26 0.78 11.47
N ASN A 140 -10.00 0.22 10.29
CA ASN A 140 -9.54 0.97 9.13
C ASN A 140 -10.70 1.73 8.47
N ASN A 141 -11.00 2.91 9.02
CA ASN A 141 -12.08 3.81 8.61
C ASN A 141 -11.64 4.91 7.63
N ASN A 142 -10.35 4.97 7.28
CA ASN A 142 -9.80 6.04 6.43
C ASN A 142 -8.82 5.46 5.39
N LEU A 143 -9.28 4.49 4.60
CA LEU A 143 -8.49 3.95 3.50
C LEU A 143 -8.23 5.06 2.46
N LEU A 144 -6.99 5.20 2.00
CA LEU A 144 -6.64 6.23 1.01
C LEU A 144 -7.45 6.05 -0.28
N GLU A 145 -7.52 4.82 -0.79
CA GLU A 145 -8.30 4.46 -1.98
C GLU A 145 -9.70 3.97 -1.60
N LEU A 146 -10.63 4.90 -1.38
CA LEU A 146 -11.99 4.61 -0.93
C LEU A 146 -12.81 3.84 -1.97
N ASP A 147 -12.53 4.06 -3.25
CA ASP A 147 -13.19 3.38 -4.37
C ASP A 147 -12.91 1.88 -4.42
N LEU A 148 -11.90 1.36 -3.69
CA LEU A 148 -11.69 -0.08 -3.54
C LEU A 148 -12.81 -0.78 -2.76
N LEU A 149 -13.56 -0.03 -1.95
CA LEU A 149 -14.65 -0.56 -1.11
C LEU A 149 -16.05 -0.28 -1.66
N GLN A 150 -16.17 0.44 -2.78
CA GLN A 150 -17.44 0.87 -3.38
C GLN A 150 -17.92 -0.04 -4.51
#